data_AF-A0A428T1L7-F1
#
_entry.id   AF-A0A428T1L7-F1
#
_cell.length_a   1.000
_cell.length_b   1.000
_cell.length_c   1.000
_cell.angle_alpha   90.00
_cell.angle_beta   90.00
_cell.angle_gamma   90.00
#
_symmetry.space_group_name_H-M   'P 1'
#
loop_
_entity.id
_entity.type
_entity.pdbx_description
1 polymer ?
#
loop_
_entity_poly.entity_id
_entity_poly.type
_entity_poly.pdbx_seq_one_letter_code
_entity_poly.pdbx_strand_id
1 'polypeptide(L)'
;MVLIADKKVVKVASLMKGGDVDLIRPKWIKDCLEQDLGQFLLPFEESHLFHATEAMKRAAEQNTDQFGDSYARDVSIDELKDLMDCMPKIEDGEPFNKNEFLQQLDEHGKDLGNLRSFIFRRCVVLFHPVDIDINRVSRLKHFVKYGGGSVNEDASDLSVTHVVIEGGDPMQMGEAADMVRKELSSRRTQPRVVAGKWIDDCWKEGTLLDEEQFVVP
;
A
#
# COMPACT_ATOMS: atom_id res chain seq x y z
N MET A 1 30.02 -32.26 1.63
CA MET A 1 30.91 -31.47 2.52
C MET A 1 30.64 -30.01 2.23
N VAL A 2 30.45 -29.18 3.25
CA VAL A 2 30.14 -27.76 3.08
C VAL A 2 31.42 -26.92 3.22
N LEU A 3 31.70 -26.10 2.21
CA LEU A 3 32.84 -25.20 2.14
C LEU A 3 32.39 -23.77 1.80
N ILE A 4 33.18 -22.77 2.17
CA ILE A 4 32.88 -21.37 1.87
C ILE A 4 33.71 -20.90 0.68
N ALA A 5 33.07 -20.33 -0.34
CA ALA A 5 33.72 -19.74 -1.49
C ALA A 5 32.85 -18.66 -2.14
N ASP A 6 33.48 -17.57 -2.57
CA ASP A 6 32.82 -16.48 -3.31
C ASP A 6 33.37 -16.29 -4.73
N LYS A 7 34.58 -16.79 -4.99
CA LYS A 7 35.27 -16.63 -6.27
C LYS A 7 35.77 -17.97 -6.79
N LYS A 8 35.72 -18.13 -8.11
CA LYS A 8 36.17 -19.34 -8.83
C LYS A 8 37.69 -19.37 -8.99
N VAL A 9 38.42 -19.52 -7.89
CA VAL A 9 39.88 -19.76 -7.91
C VAL A 9 40.18 -21.19 -8.37
N VAL A 10 41.43 -21.48 -8.76
CA VAL A 10 41.86 -22.79 -9.30
C VAL A 10 41.42 -23.96 -8.41
N LYS A 11 41.58 -23.84 -7.09
CA LYS A 11 41.16 -24.88 -6.12
C LYS A 11 39.65 -25.10 -6.14
N VAL A 12 38.87 -24.02 -6.14
CA VAL A 12 37.40 -24.07 -6.18
C VAL A 12 36.93 -24.68 -7.49
N ALA A 13 37.54 -24.32 -8.61
CA ALA A 13 37.22 -24.90 -9.91
C ALA A 13 37.47 -26.42 -9.98
N SER A 14 38.55 -26.90 -9.36
CA SER A 14 38.80 -28.34 -9.23
C SER A 14 37.76 -29.04 -8.35
N LEU A 15 37.36 -28.42 -7.24
CA LEU A 15 36.31 -28.98 -6.36
C LEU A 15 34.94 -29.04 -7.05
N MET A 16 34.58 -28.01 -7.81
CA MET A 16 33.33 -27.99 -8.60
C MET A 16 33.28 -29.10 -9.66
N LYS A 17 34.43 -29.44 -10.27
CA LYS A 17 34.51 -30.55 -11.24
C LYS A 17 34.36 -31.93 -10.58
N GLY A 18 34.69 -32.03 -9.29
CA GLY A 18 34.51 -33.25 -8.52
C GLY A 18 33.06 -33.57 -8.17
N GLY A 19 32.16 -32.58 -8.20
CA GLY A 19 30.70 -32.77 -8.10
C GLY A 19 30.12 -33.05 -6.70
N ASP A 20 30.93 -33.51 -5.75
CA ASP A 20 30.47 -33.95 -4.41
C ASP A 20 30.62 -32.89 -3.30
N VAL A 21 30.69 -31.60 -3.65
CA VAL A 21 30.99 -30.53 -2.69
C VAL A 21 29.97 -29.40 -2.80
N ASP A 22 29.48 -28.98 -1.63
CA ASP A 22 28.62 -27.81 -1.51
C ASP A 22 29.49 -26.60 -1.12
N LEU A 23 29.52 -25.60 -1.99
CA LEU A 23 30.23 -24.34 -1.86
C LEU A 23 29.20 -23.23 -1.63
N ILE A 24 29.33 -22.55 -0.51
CA ILE A 24 28.38 -21.55 -0.02
C ILE A 24 29.06 -20.20 0.00
N ARG A 25 28.33 -19.15 -0.38
CA ARG A 25 28.82 -17.78 -0.37
C ARG A 25 28.95 -17.28 1.07
N PRO A 26 29.94 -16.42 1.37
CA PRO A 26 30.04 -15.75 2.66
C PRO A 26 28.79 -14.94 3.05
N LYS A 27 27.95 -14.57 2.06
CA LYS A 27 26.64 -13.95 2.28
C LYS A 27 25.81 -14.69 3.33
N TRP A 28 25.77 -16.02 3.31
CA TRP A 28 25.03 -16.80 4.31
C TRP A 28 25.46 -16.52 5.75
N ILE A 29 26.76 -16.38 5.99
CA ILE A 29 27.29 -16.06 7.33
C ILE A 29 26.85 -14.66 7.72
N LYS A 30 26.95 -13.72 6.80
CA LYS A 30 26.50 -12.34 7.02
C LYS A 30 25.02 -12.32 7.38
N ASP A 31 24.19 -12.99 6.59
CA ASP A 31 22.75 -13.03 6.77
C ASP A 31 22.37 -13.71 8.11
N CYS A 32 23.11 -14.75 8.54
CA CYS A 32 22.95 -15.36 9.86
C CYS A 32 23.30 -14.41 11.02
N LEU A 33 24.31 -13.55 10.84
CA LEU A 33 24.76 -12.60 11.86
C LEU A 33 23.86 -11.36 11.96
N GLU A 34 23.21 -10.98 10.87
CA GLU A 34 22.32 -9.82 10.81
C GLU A 34 20.93 -10.06 11.40
N GLN A 35 20.55 -11.32 11.65
CA GLN A 35 19.28 -11.60 12.33
C GLN A 35 19.34 -11.16 13.79
N ASP A 36 18.36 -10.37 14.23
CA ASP A 36 18.29 -9.72 15.55
C ASP A 36 18.48 -10.67 16.74
N LEU A 37 18.18 -11.96 16.56
CA LEU A 37 18.32 -12.96 17.61
C LEU A 37 19.65 -13.71 17.59
N GLY A 38 20.45 -13.65 16.50
CA GLY A 38 21.79 -14.26 16.39
C GLY A 38 21.93 -15.72 16.86
N GLN A 39 20.82 -16.42 17.11
CA GLN A 39 20.75 -17.64 17.92
C GLN A 39 20.49 -18.88 17.08
N PHE A 40 20.22 -18.74 15.78
CA PHE A 40 19.95 -19.86 14.90
C PHE A 40 20.69 -19.74 13.58
N LEU A 41 21.14 -20.89 13.08
CA LEU A 41 21.70 -20.99 11.74
C LEU A 41 20.55 -20.95 10.73
N LEU A 42 20.66 -20.03 9.77
CA LEU A 42 19.66 -19.95 8.71
C LEU A 42 19.73 -21.19 7.82
N PRO A 43 18.57 -21.72 7.39
CA PRO A 43 18.55 -22.70 6.33
C PRO A 43 19.18 -22.09 5.07
N PHE A 44 19.83 -22.92 4.25
CA PHE A 44 20.46 -22.42 3.03
C PHE A 44 19.38 -22.01 2.02
N GLU A 45 19.65 -20.94 1.29
CA GLU A 45 18.77 -20.37 0.26
C GLU A 45 19.53 -20.38 -1.05
N GLU A 46 18.85 -20.26 -2.19
CA GLU A 46 19.51 -20.25 -3.49
C GLU A 46 20.57 -19.15 -3.60
N SER A 47 20.29 -17.98 -3.04
CA SER A 47 21.20 -16.82 -2.98
C SER A 47 22.50 -17.13 -2.22
N HIS A 48 22.47 -18.10 -1.30
CA HIS A 48 23.61 -18.55 -0.52
C HIS A 48 24.49 -19.53 -1.30
N LEU A 49 23.97 -20.19 -2.33
CA LEU A 49 24.70 -21.23 -3.05
C LEU A 49 25.68 -20.62 -4.07
N PHE A 50 26.94 -21.02 -4.00
CA PHE A 50 27.93 -20.75 -5.05
C PHE A 50 28.01 -21.92 -6.04
N HIS A 51 28.02 -23.14 -5.50
CA HIS A 51 27.90 -24.39 -6.23
C HIS A 51 27.39 -25.44 -5.24
N ALA A 52 26.41 -26.24 -5.60
CA ALA A 52 25.83 -27.19 -4.66
C ALA A 52 25.42 -28.47 -5.38
N THR A 53 25.39 -29.56 -4.62
CA THR A 53 24.80 -30.82 -5.06
C THR A 53 23.31 -30.66 -5.33
N GLU A 54 22.73 -31.53 -6.16
CA GLU A 54 21.29 -31.47 -6.48
C GLU A 54 20.40 -31.63 -5.24
N ALA A 55 20.85 -32.39 -4.24
CA ALA A 55 20.15 -32.53 -2.97
C ALA A 55 20.09 -31.19 -2.21
N MET A 56 21.21 -30.47 -2.14
CA MET A 56 21.30 -29.18 -1.45
C MET A 56 20.54 -28.08 -2.21
N LYS A 57 20.57 -28.07 -3.55
CA LYS A 57 19.75 -27.11 -4.33
C LYS A 57 18.26 -27.26 -4.04
N ARG A 58 17.74 -28.50 -4.10
CA ARG A 58 16.33 -28.77 -3.79
C ARG A 58 15.95 -28.38 -2.37
N ALA A 59 16.83 -28.61 -1.41
CA ALA A 59 16.59 -28.18 -0.04
C ALA A 59 16.60 -26.66 0.08
N ALA A 60 17.42 -25.94 -0.70
CA ALA A 60 17.46 -24.49 -0.71
C ALA A 60 16.24 -23.85 -1.39
N GLU A 61 15.78 -24.43 -2.50
CA GLU A 61 14.53 -24.06 -3.20
C GLU A 61 13.30 -24.10 -2.27
N GLN A 62 13.30 -25.00 -1.29
CA GLN A 62 12.20 -25.14 -0.33
C GLN A 62 12.18 -24.07 0.78
N ASN A 63 13.27 -23.30 0.93
CA ASN A 63 13.40 -22.29 1.98
C ASN A 63 13.04 -20.88 1.50
N THR A 64 12.78 -20.71 0.22
CA THR A 64 12.35 -19.45 -0.39
C THR A 64 11.00 -19.60 -1.07
N ASP A 65 10.30 -18.49 -1.27
CA ASP A 65 9.11 -18.46 -2.11
C ASP A 65 9.46 -18.52 -3.60
N GLN A 66 8.44 -18.45 -4.46
CA GLN A 66 8.59 -18.50 -5.91
C GLN A 66 9.38 -17.31 -6.50
N PHE A 67 9.57 -16.24 -5.74
CA PHE A 67 10.30 -15.03 -6.11
C PHE A 67 11.67 -14.93 -5.43
N GLY A 68 12.00 -15.84 -4.52
CA GLY A 68 13.25 -15.83 -3.76
C GLY A 68 13.18 -15.13 -2.40
N ASP A 69 11.97 -14.77 -1.92
CA ASP A 69 11.76 -14.25 -0.57
C ASP A 69 11.95 -15.38 0.46
N SER A 70 12.66 -15.11 1.54
CA SER A 70 13.01 -16.14 2.52
C SER A 70 11.91 -16.35 3.55
N TYR A 71 11.64 -17.62 3.88
CA TYR A 71 10.71 -17.94 4.97
C TYR A 71 11.34 -17.84 6.37
N ALA A 72 12.66 -17.75 6.47
CA ALA A 72 13.38 -17.97 7.72
C ALA A 72 14.17 -16.75 8.24
N ARG A 73 14.20 -15.65 7.49
CA ARG A 73 14.93 -14.44 7.86
C ARG A 73 14.18 -13.18 7.44
N ASP A 74 14.48 -12.09 8.12
CA ASP A 74 14.01 -10.79 7.69
C ASP A 74 14.78 -10.31 6.45
N VAL A 75 14.06 -9.66 5.55
CA VAL A 75 14.59 -9.11 4.29
C VAL A 75 14.86 -7.63 4.44
N SER A 76 16.01 -7.17 3.95
CA SER A 76 16.36 -5.75 3.95
C SER A 76 15.55 -4.95 2.93
N ILE A 77 15.48 -3.62 3.08
CA ILE A 77 14.77 -2.76 2.11
C ILE A 77 15.32 -2.91 0.69
N ASP A 78 16.64 -3.03 0.55
CA ASP A 78 17.29 -3.18 -0.75
C ASP A 78 16.94 -4.54 -1.38
N GLU A 79 16.95 -5.62 -0.59
CA GLU A 79 16.57 -6.95 -1.08
C GLU A 79 15.09 -7.03 -1.43
N LEU A 80 14.20 -6.42 -0.63
CA LEU A 80 12.77 -6.36 -0.93
C LEU A 80 12.52 -5.64 -2.26
N LYS A 81 13.27 -4.58 -2.53
CA LYS A 81 13.20 -3.87 -3.80
C LYS A 81 13.63 -4.75 -4.97
N ASP A 82 14.75 -5.45 -4.84
CA ASP A 82 15.24 -6.36 -5.89
C ASP A 82 14.27 -7.52 -6.15
N LEU A 83 13.64 -8.06 -5.09
CA LEU A 83 12.58 -9.07 -5.19
C LEU A 83 11.37 -8.55 -5.95
N MET A 84 10.88 -7.35 -5.59
CA MET A 84 9.73 -6.72 -6.25
C MET A 84 10.00 -6.41 -7.73
N ASP A 85 11.23 -6.04 -8.10
CA ASP A 85 11.61 -5.78 -9.49
C ASP A 85 11.60 -7.06 -10.35
N CYS A 86 11.75 -8.23 -9.72
CA CYS A 86 11.68 -9.54 -10.38
C CYS A 86 10.26 -10.10 -10.50
N MET A 87 9.28 -9.51 -9.80
CA MET A 87 7.88 -9.96 -9.87
C MET A 87 7.24 -9.53 -11.20
N PRO A 88 6.70 -10.47 -12.00
CA PRO A 88 6.02 -10.13 -13.23
C PRO A 88 4.74 -9.35 -12.95
N LYS A 89 4.42 -8.39 -13.81
CA LYS A 89 3.12 -7.72 -13.75
C LYS A 89 2.03 -8.71 -14.12
N ILE A 90 1.01 -8.80 -13.28
CA ILE A 90 -0.19 -9.58 -13.57
C ILE A 90 -1.06 -8.71 -14.48
N GLU A 91 -0.95 -8.94 -15.79
CA GLU A 91 -1.78 -8.24 -16.79
C GLU A 91 -3.09 -8.99 -17.07
N ASP A 92 -3.09 -10.31 -16.87
CA ASP A 92 -4.24 -11.19 -17.08
C ASP A 92 -4.81 -11.63 -15.72
N GLY A 93 -5.94 -11.05 -15.32
CA GLY A 93 -6.63 -11.40 -14.07
C GLY A 93 -7.86 -10.55 -13.78
N GLU A 94 -8.60 -10.93 -12.74
CA GLU A 94 -9.64 -10.07 -12.18
C GLU A 94 -9.03 -8.74 -11.68
N PRO A 95 -9.73 -7.61 -11.86
CA PRO A 95 -9.22 -6.33 -11.42
C PRO A 95 -8.96 -6.33 -9.91
N PHE A 96 -7.74 -5.94 -9.51
CA PHE A 96 -7.38 -5.87 -8.10
C PHE A 96 -8.25 -4.83 -7.36
N ASN A 97 -9.10 -5.30 -6.46
CA ASN A 97 -9.91 -4.42 -5.61
C ASN A 97 -9.09 -3.91 -4.43
N LYS A 98 -8.40 -2.78 -4.64
CA LYS A 98 -7.59 -2.11 -3.61
C LYS A 98 -8.37 -1.84 -2.32
N ASN A 99 -9.64 -1.44 -2.41
CA ASN A 99 -10.41 -1.04 -1.24
C ASN A 99 -10.73 -2.22 -0.34
N GLU A 100 -11.12 -3.33 -0.95
CA GLU A 100 -11.38 -4.60 -0.26
C GLU A 100 -10.12 -5.17 0.37
N PHE A 101 -9.00 -5.21 -0.38
CA PHE A 101 -7.72 -5.67 0.15
C PHE A 101 -7.29 -4.89 1.40
N LEU A 102 -7.33 -3.55 1.31
CA LEU A 102 -6.97 -2.72 2.44
C LEU A 102 -7.98 -2.87 3.60
N GLN A 103 -9.24 -3.26 3.33
CA GLN A 103 -10.26 -3.44 4.37
C GLN A 103 -9.97 -4.73 5.14
N GLN A 104 -9.66 -5.79 4.42
CA GLN A 104 -9.21 -7.04 5.01
C GLN A 104 -7.96 -6.83 5.87
N LEU A 105 -6.98 -6.03 5.42
CA LEU A 105 -5.81 -5.70 6.24
C LEU A 105 -6.17 -5.05 7.58
N ASP A 106 -7.10 -4.08 7.55
CA ASP A 106 -7.59 -3.39 8.74
C ASP A 106 -8.35 -4.36 9.69
N GLU A 107 -9.21 -5.21 9.15
CA GLU A 107 -9.95 -6.23 9.90
C GLU A 107 -9.02 -7.24 10.60
N HIS A 108 -7.85 -7.52 10.03
CA HIS A 108 -6.82 -8.38 10.63
C HIS A 108 -5.86 -7.63 11.57
N GLY A 109 -6.06 -6.33 11.83
CA GLY A 109 -5.17 -5.52 12.66
C GLY A 109 -3.78 -5.32 12.05
N LYS A 110 -3.69 -5.38 10.72
CA LYS A 110 -2.49 -5.15 9.91
C LYS A 110 -2.69 -3.93 9.02
N ASP A 111 -3.35 -2.91 9.55
CA ASP A 111 -3.58 -1.66 8.85
C ASP A 111 -2.24 -0.96 8.55
N LEU A 112 -2.25 -0.08 7.56
CA LEU A 112 -1.08 0.71 7.19
C LEU A 112 -0.89 1.93 8.11
N GLY A 113 -1.64 2.00 9.21
CA GLY A 113 -1.68 3.13 10.13
C GLY A 113 -2.28 4.40 9.52
N ASN A 114 -2.05 5.52 10.21
CA ASN A 114 -2.53 6.85 9.81
C ASN A 114 -1.60 7.48 8.77
N LEU A 115 -1.73 7.03 7.53
CA LEU A 115 -1.07 7.67 6.38
C LEU A 115 -1.90 8.84 5.87
N ARG A 116 -1.25 9.95 5.51
CA ARG A 116 -1.93 11.10 4.89
C ARG A 116 -2.65 10.72 3.59
N SER A 117 -2.12 9.73 2.88
CA SER A 117 -2.74 9.22 1.65
C SER A 117 -3.98 8.35 1.89
N PHE A 118 -4.39 8.15 3.14
CA PHE A 118 -5.50 7.30 3.56
C PHE A 118 -6.59 8.06 4.33
N ILE A 119 -6.42 9.37 4.55
CA ILE A 119 -7.35 10.23 5.31
C ILE A 119 -8.80 10.09 4.80
N PHE A 120 -9.00 10.10 3.48
CA PHE A 120 -10.31 10.05 2.85
C PHE A 120 -10.65 8.66 2.29
N ARG A 121 -9.96 7.60 2.70
CA ARG A 121 -10.08 6.25 2.12
C ARG A 121 -11.52 5.71 2.06
N ARG A 122 -12.36 6.06 3.03
CA ARG A 122 -13.77 5.62 3.12
C ARG A 122 -14.74 6.68 2.59
N CYS A 123 -14.24 7.77 2.03
CA CYS A 123 -15.04 8.88 1.56
C CYS A 123 -15.26 8.78 0.06
N VAL A 124 -16.53 8.69 -0.33
CA VAL A 124 -17.03 8.98 -1.67
C VAL A 124 -17.62 10.40 -1.64
N VAL A 125 -16.96 11.33 -2.33
CA VAL A 125 -17.23 12.76 -2.24
C VAL A 125 -17.84 13.28 -3.53
N LEU A 126 -19.00 13.91 -3.42
CA LEU A 126 -19.64 14.70 -4.48
C LEU A 126 -19.35 16.18 -4.25
N PHE A 127 -18.98 16.91 -5.29
CA PHE A 127 -18.76 18.36 -5.20
C PHE A 127 -19.96 19.11 -5.78
N HIS A 128 -20.45 20.10 -5.04
CA HIS A 128 -21.48 21.03 -5.47
C HIS A 128 -20.92 22.46 -5.45
N PRO A 129 -20.24 22.88 -6.52
CA PRO A 129 -19.68 24.23 -6.61
C PRO A 129 -20.81 25.24 -6.84
N VAL A 130 -20.80 26.31 -6.06
CA VAL A 130 -21.78 27.40 -6.13
C VAL A 130 -21.23 28.58 -6.95
N ASP A 131 -19.90 28.72 -7.02
CA ASP A 131 -19.21 29.66 -7.89
C ASP A 131 -18.27 28.96 -8.89
N ILE A 132 -17.62 29.74 -9.77
CA ILE A 132 -16.77 29.26 -10.86
C ILE A 132 -15.28 29.25 -10.44
N ASP A 133 -14.93 29.15 -9.15
CA ASP A 133 -13.53 28.88 -8.80
C ASP A 133 -13.15 27.41 -9.08
N ILE A 134 -13.04 27.11 -10.38
CA ILE A 134 -12.69 25.79 -10.92
C ILE A 134 -11.34 25.32 -10.36
N ASN A 135 -10.40 26.25 -10.13
CA ASN A 135 -9.08 25.91 -9.60
C ASN A 135 -9.17 25.43 -8.16
N ARG A 136 -10.01 26.09 -7.34
CA ARG A 136 -10.27 25.70 -5.96
C ARG A 136 -10.93 24.33 -5.87
N VAL A 137 -12.01 24.11 -6.62
CA VAL A 137 -12.72 22.82 -6.63
C VAL A 137 -11.81 21.71 -7.13
N SER A 138 -11.02 21.97 -8.18
CA SER A 138 -10.04 21.03 -8.71
C SER A 138 -8.99 20.67 -7.65
N ARG A 139 -8.45 21.64 -6.92
CA ARG A 139 -7.49 21.38 -5.82
C ARG A 139 -8.09 20.47 -4.75
N LEU A 140 -9.33 20.74 -4.33
CA LEU A 140 -10.02 19.90 -3.33
C LEU A 140 -10.28 18.48 -3.86
N LYS A 141 -10.69 18.33 -5.12
CA LYS A 141 -10.83 17.01 -5.77
C LYS A 141 -9.51 16.24 -5.74
N HIS A 142 -8.38 16.90 -6.03
CA HIS A 142 -7.06 16.26 -5.95
C HIS A 142 -6.71 15.86 -4.52
N PHE A 143 -6.99 16.70 -3.53
CA PHE A 143 -6.77 16.39 -2.12
C PHE A 143 -7.54 15.15 -1.65
N VAL A 144 -8.81 15.00 -2.05
CA VAL A 144 -9.61 13.79 -1.78
C VAL A 144 -8.94 12.57 -2.42
N LYS A 145 -8.59 12.66 -3.71
CA LYS A 145 -7.95 11.55 -4.45
C LYS A 145 -6.60 11.16 -3.85
N TYR A 146 -5.75 12.13 -3.50
CA TYR A 146 -4.46 11.88 -2.87
C TYR A 146 -4.62 11.28 -1.47
N GLY A 147 -5.65 11.66 -0.73
CA GLY A 147 -6.03 11.06 0.55
C GLY A 147 -6.75 9.72 0.43
N GLY A 148 -6.82 9.13 -0.77
CA GLY A 148 -7.36 7.79 -1.00
C GLY A 148 -8.88 7.72 -1.17
N GLY A 149 -9.57 8.86 -1.16
CA GLY A 149 -11.02 8.92 -1.42
C GLY A 149 -11.36 8.94 -2.91
N SER A 150 -12.64 8.73 -3.20
CA SER A 150 -13.17 8.82 -4.56
C SER A 150 -13.99 10.10 -4.74
N VAL A 151 -13.93 10.65 -5.95
CA VAL A 151 -14.76 11.79 -6.35
C VAL A 151 -15.81 11.27 -7.30
N ASN A 152 -17.07 11.44 -6.94
CA ASN A 152 -18.22 11.10 -7.77
C ASN A 152 -18.82 12.36 -8.39
N GLU A 153 -19.41 12.22 -9.57
CA GLU A 153 -20.11 13.29 -10.28
C GLU A 153 -21.62 13.00 -10.40
N ASP A 154 -22.04 11.76 -10.15
CA ASP A 154 -23.45 11.40 -10.14
C ASP A 154 -24.06 11.66 -8.76
N ALA A 155 -24.92 12.67 -8.69
CA ALA A 155 -25.67 13.00 -7.49
C ALA A 155 -26.63 11.88 -7.10
N SER A 156 -27.04 10.98 -8.00
CA SER A 156 -27.98 9.87 -7.74
C SER A 156 -27.31 8.65 -7.13
N ASP A 157 -25.98 8.60 -7.11
CA ASP A 157 -25.24 7.46 -6.59
C ASP A 157 -25.43 7.34 -5.07
N LEU A 158 -25.89 6.17 -4.63
CA LEU A 158 -26.15 5.85 -3.23
C LEU A 158 -24.87 5.59 -2.42
N SER A 159 -23.73 5.40 -3.09
CA SER A 159 -22.42 5.26 -2.45
C SER A 159 -21.84 6.58 -1.97
N VAL A 160 -22.39 7.73 -2.41
CA VAL A 160 -21.95 9.06 -1.96
C VAL A 160 -22.11 9.17 -0.45
N THR A 161 -21.00 9.46 0.22
CA THR A 161 -20.91 9.61 1.68
C THR A 161 -20.89 11.07 2.12
N HIS A 162 -20.33 11.95 1.28
CA HIS A 162 -20.14 13.36 1.56
C HIS A 162 -20.52 14.19 0.34
N VAL A 163 -21.23 15.30 0.58
CA VAL A 163 -21.45 16.35 -0.41
C VAL A 163 -20.73 17.61 0.08
N VAL A 164 -19.77 18.07 -0.72
CA VAL A 164 -18.97 19.24 -0.42
C VAL A 164 -19.53 20.43 -1.18
N ILE A 165 -20.06 21.39 -0.43
CA ILE A 165 -20.48 22.68 -0.97
C ILE A 165 -19.25 23.59 -0.95
N GLU A 166 -18.91 24.18 -2.09
CA GLU A 166 -17.79 25.12 -2.20
C GLU A 166 -18.23 26.38 -2.94
N GLY A 167 -17.95 27.53 -2.34
CA GLY A 167 -18.20 28.84 -2.93
C GLY A 167 -17.66 29.97 -2.04
N GLY A 168 -17.57 31.17 -2.58
CA GLY A 168 -17.08 32.36 -1.88
C GLY A 168 -18.15 33.10 -1.06
N ASP A 169 -19.44 32.93 -1.38
CA ASP A 169 -20.56 33.59 -0.69
C ASP A 169 -21.29 32.62 0.26
N PRO A 170 -21.23 32.82 1.59
CA PRO A 170 -21.90 31.99 2.57
C PRO A 170 -23.42 31.87 2.35
N MET A 171 -24.08 32.92 1.83
CA MET A 171 -25.53 32.89 1.64
C MET A 171 -25.91 31.92 0.52
N GLN A 172 -25.20 31.97 -0.61
CA GLN A 172 -25.40 31.04 -1.72
C GLN A 172 -25.03 29.60 -1.34
N MET A 173 -24.00 29.41 -0.51
CA MET A 173 -23.65 28.09 0.01
C MET A 173 -24.77 27.50 0.88
N GLY A 174 -25.41 28.31 1.74
CA GLY A 174 -26.55 27.87 2.55
C GLY A 174 -27.75 27.47 1.69
N GLU A 175 -28.11 28.29 0.70
CA GLU A 175 -29.19 27.97 -0.24
C GLU A 175 -28.93 26.67 -1.02
N ALA A 176 -27.69 26.46 -1.48
CA ALA A 176 -27.29 25.23 -2.15
C ALA A 176 -27.33 24.02 -1.20
N ALA A 177 -26.86 24.18 0.05
CA ALA A 177 -26.89 23.12 1.05
C ALA A 177 -28.32 22.68 1.38
N ASP A 178 -29.26 23.62 1.52
CA ASP A 178 -30.66 23.32 1.78
C ASP A 178 -31.34 22.60 0.61
N MET A 179 -31.02 23.00 -0.62
CA MET A 179 -31.48 22.31 -1.83
C MET A 179 -30.99 20.86 -1.87
N VAL A 180 -29.68 20.67 -1.64
CA VAL A 180 -29.04 19.36 -1.60
C VAL A 180 -29.63 18.48 -0.49
N ARG A 181 -29.81 19.01 0.74
CA ARG A 181 -30.44 18.26 1.84
C ARG A 181 -31.85 17.83 1.51
N LYS A 182 -32.63 18.69 0.87
CA LYS A 182 -34.00 18.39 0.46
C LYS A 182 -34.03 17.24 -0.53
N GLU A 183 -33.14 17.25 -1.53
CA GLU A 183 -33.02 16.16 -2.50
C GLU A 183 -32.62 14.83 -1.83
N LEU A 184 -31.62 14.89 -0.95
CA LEU A 184 -31.08 13.73 -0.25
C LEU A 184 -32.00 13.19 0.86
N SER A 185 -32.98 13.97 1.32
CA SER A 185 -33.88 13.59 2.41
C SER A 185 -34.64 12.28 2.15
N SER A 186 -34.86 11.96 0.88
CA SER A 186 -35.51 10.73 0.42
C SER A 186 -34.63 9.48 0.55
N ARG A 187 -33.31 9.64 0.77
CA ARG A 187 -32.38 8.52 0.88
C ARG A 187 -32.45 7.85 2.24
N ARG A 188 -32.32 6.52 2.22
CA ARG A 188 -32.20 5.72 3.45
C ARG A 188 -30.95 6.09 4.25
N THR A 189 -29.84 6.34 3.57
CA THR A 189 -28.58 6.80 4.17
C THR A 189 -28.25 8.17 3.58
N GLN A 190 -28.23 9.19 4.42
CA GLN A 190 -28.01 10.56 4.00
C GLN A 190 -26.52 10.90 4.07
N PRO A 191 -25.90 11.38 2.98
CA PRO A 191 -24.51 11.82 3.04
C PRO A 191 -24.38 13.09 3.88
N ARG A 192 -23.18 13.30 4.43
CA ARG A 192 -22.86 14.53 5.18
C ARG A 192 -22.68 15.70 4.23
N VAL A 193 -23.36 16.81 4.49
CA VAL A 193 -23.23 18.05 3.71
C VAL A 193 -22.29 19.00 4.45
N VAL A 194 -21.11 19.23 3.88
CA VAL A 194 -20.00 19.99 4.52
C VAL A 194 -19.43 21.05 3.59
N ALA A 195 -18.78 22.06 4.16
CA ALA A 195 -18.00 23.04 3.40
C ALA A 195 -16.66 22.46 2.94
N GLY A 196 -16.09 22.96 1.83
CA GLY A 196 -14.77 22.50 1.36
C GLY A 196 -13.62 22.77 2.33
N LYS A 197 -13.81 23.66 3.31
CA LYS A 197 -12.89 23.87 4.44
C LYS A 197 -12.60 22.58 5.22
N TRP A 198 -13.57 21.65 5.30
CA TRP A 198 -13.37 20.35 5.93
C TRP A 198 -12.19 19.58 5.32
N ILE A 199 -12.09 19.56 3.99
CA ILE A 199 -11.01 18.87 3.28
C ILE A 199 -9.66 19.51 3.58
N ASP A 200 -9.59 20.85 3.60
CA ASP A 200 -8.34 21.55 3.90
C ASP A 200 -7.85 21.27 5.32
N ASP A 201 -8.76 21.37 6.28
CA ASP A 201 -8.41 21.20 7.69
C ASP A 201 -8.04 19.73 7.97
N CYS A 202 -8.73 18.75 7.36
CA CYS A 202 -8.31 17.35 7.40
C CYS A 202 -6.89 17.15 6.85
N TRP A 203 -6.55 17.80 5.72
CA TRP A 203 -5.21 17.71 5.15
C TRP A 203 -4.14 18.37 6.01
N LYS A 204 -4.48 19.51 6.60
CA LYS A 204 -3.58 20.28 7.47
C LYS A 204 -3.24 19.50 8.73
N GLU A 205 -4.25 18.96 9.41
CA GLU A 205 -4.09 18.16 10.62
C GLU A 205 -3.59 16.74 10.32
N GLY A 206 -3.68 16.30 9.08
CA GLY A 206 -3.21 14.98 8.64
C GLY A 206 -4.09 13.83 9.12
N THR A 207 -5.35 14.11 9.43
CA THR A 207 -6.33 13.14 9.94
C THR A 207 -7.74 13.51 9.48
N LEU A 208 -8.66 12.56 9.51
CA LEU A 208 -10.07 12.83 9.23
C LEU A 208 -10.69 13.55 10.43
N LEU A 209 -11.19 14.76 10.21
CA LEU A 209 -11.86 15.56 11.22
C LEU A 209 -13.37 15.31 11.19
N ASP A 210 -13.99 15.47 12.36
CA ASP A 210 -15.44 15.39 12.52
C ASP A 210 -16.15 16.43 11.62
N GLU A 211 -17.13 15.96 10.85
CA GLU A 211 -17.88 16.75 9.90
C GLU A 211 -18.80 17.79 10.57
N GLU A 212 -19.20 17.58 11.83
CA GLU A 212 -20.17 18.44 12.52
C GLU A 212 -19.75 19.92 12.57
N GLN A 213 -18.44 20.19 12.68
CA GLN A 213 -17.88 21.54 12.73
C GLN A 213 -17.88 22.26 11.38
N PHE A 214 -18.16 21.53 10.29
CA PHE A 214 -18.06 22.00 8.92
C PHE A 214 -19.40 21.94 8.18
N VAL A 215 -20.49 21.63 8.88
CA VAL A 215 -21.84 21.66 8.31
C VAL A 215 -22.14 23.08 7.84
N VAL A 216 -22.58 23.19 6.59
CA VAL A 216 -23.01 24.48 6.03
C VAL A 216 -24.38 24.83 6.63
N PRO A 217 -24.53 25.91 7.40
CA PRO A 217 -25.80 26.24 8.04
C PRO A 217 -26.93 26.43 7.03
#